data_AF-A0A938ZFT2-F1
#
_entry.id   AF-A0A938ZFT2-F1
#
_cell.length_a   1.000
_cell.length_b   1.000
_cell.length_c   1.000
_cell.angle_alpha   90.00
_cell.angle_beta   90.00
_cell.angle_gamma   90.00
#
_symmetry.space_group_name_H-M   'P 1'
#
loop_
_entity.id
_entity.type
_entity.pdbx_description
1 polymer ?
#
loop_
_entity_poly.entity_id
_entity_poly.type
_entity_poly.pdbx_seq_one_letter_code
_entity_poly.pdbx_strand_id
1 'polypeptide(L)'
;MTNRKIEALQEAAAHKAKESAERVEKALERMIKQGQVISFKSVAQTANVSTAYLYKQEDLRSRIETLRDQQKQRPKSKQAPLASDNSKSVIISTLREENKKLRAEIDGLRRINEGLAGRVYHLQGADDLAERFKAENAELKKQLDECRSQTSSAPPQDDPKVTSIDKKRSKKTGGSDSVKSELDALKIKRSTTLSKLIEQVPEETVLKAINTLKEALSTTKVRNPAGFLAEAIRNTWIPNEGYEEKAGVDIFNEWFRLAQSKRLVLASTKIEGVLHVCTPEGEWIPFEEMVAQYPLENLKLKKSDQL
;
A
#
# COMPACT_ATOMS: atom_id res chain seq x y z
N MET A 1 -29.16 -46.29 82.65
CA MET A 1 -29.66 -45.64 81.41
C MET A 1 -29.22 -44.18 81.24
N THR A 2 -28.41 -43.60 82.14
CA THR A 2 -27.96 -42.19 82.08
C THR A 2 -26.73 -41.99 81.19
N ASN A 3 -25.75 -42.91 81.19
CA ASN A 3 -24.50 -42.77 80.42
C ASN A 3 -24.72 -42.70 78.91
N ARG A 4 -25.57 -43.57 78.34
CA ARG A 4 -25.82 -43.59 76.88
C ARG A 4 -26.47 -42.31 76.34
N LYS A 5 -27.26 -41.60 77.16
CA LYS A 5 -27.83 -40.29 76.79
C LYS A 5 -26.79 -39.18 76.87
N ILE A 6 -25.87 -39.24 77.84
CA ILE A 6 -24.77 -38.28 78.00
C ILE A 6 -23.77 -38.45 76.85
N GLU A 7 -23.42 -39.68 76.50
CA GLU A 7 -22.56 -40.02 75.35
C GLU A 7 -23.17 -39.52 74.03
N ALA A 8 -24.44 -39.82 73.76
CA ALA A 8 -25.12 -39.32 72.56
C ALA A 8 -25.17 -37.78 72.48
N LEU A 9 -25.31 -37.10 73.63
CA LEU A 9 -25.30 -35.64 73.68
C LEU A 9 -23.89 -35.06 73.42
N GLN A 10 -22.85 -35.73 73.94
CA GLN A 10 -21.45 -35.37 73.69
C GLN A 10 -21.07 -35.61 72.23
N GLU A 11 -21.48 -36.72 71.63
CA GLU A 11 -21.26 -37.02 70.21
C GLU A 11 -21.95 -36.00 69.29
N ALA A 12 -23.20 -35.66 69.57
CA ALA A 12 -23.92 -34.64 68.81
C ALA A 12 -23.26 -33.25 68.93
N ALA A 13 -22.76 -32.90 70.12
CA ALA A 13 -22.02 -31.66 70.34
C ALA A 13 -20.68 -31.64 69.59
N ALA A 14 -19.94 -32.76 69.60
CA ALA A 14 -18.67 -32.90 68.88
C ALA A 14 -18.88 -32.83 67.35
N HIS A 15 -19.92 -33.48 66.83
CA HIS A 15 -20.27 -33.42 65.41
C HIS A 15 -20.60 -31.99 64.97
N LYS A 16 -21.44 -31.28 65.74
CA LYS A 16 -21.81 -29.89 65.45
C LYS A 16 -20.61 -28.93 65.54
N ALA A 17 -19.68 -29.20 66.45
CA ALA A 17 -18.44 -28.44 66.55
C ALA A 17 -17.54 -28.66 65.32
N LYS A 18 -17.40 -29.91 64.87
CA LYS A 18 -16.63 -30.26 63.66
C LYS A 18 -17.22 -29.62 62.41
N GLU A 19 -18.53 -29.72 62.22
CA GLU A 19 -19.22 -29.11 61.08
C GLU A 19 -19.04 -27.58 61.06
N SER A 20 -19.09 -26.95 62.24
CA SER A 20 -18.88 -25.50 62.35
C SER A 20 -17.44 -25.10 62.04
N ALA A 21 -16.45 -25.89 62.46
CA ALA A 21 -15.04 -25.68 62.10
C ALA A 21 -14.79 -25.85 60.59
N GLU A 22 -15.36 -26.88 59.96
CA GLU A 22 -15.26 -27.08 58.51
C GLU A 22 -15.89 -25.94 57.71
N ARG A 23 -17.03 -25.39 58.17
CA ARG A 23 -17.64 -24.21 57.55
C ARG A 23 -16.75 -22.98 57.65
N VAL A 24 -16.04 -22.80 58.77
CA VAL A 24 -15.08 -21.71 58.96
C VAL A 24 -13.90 -21.85 58.02
N GLU A 25 -13.30 -23.03 57.88
CA GLU A 25 -12.16 -23.23 56.97
C GLU A 25 -12.58 -23.02 55.50
N LYS A 26 -13.73 -23.57 55.08
CA LYS A 26 -14.29 -23.33 53.74
C LYS A 26 -14.63 -21.87 53.49
N ALA A 27 -15.01 -21.11 54.51
CA ALA A 27 -15.21 -19.67 54.40
C ALA A 27 -13.87 -18.95 54.22
N LEU A 28 -12.85 -19.29 55.01
CA LEU A 28 -11.51 -18.73 54.89
C LEU A 28 -10.90 -18.97 53.51
N GLU A 29 -10.98 -20.20 52.99
CA GLU A 29 -10.50 -20.52 51.63
C GLU A 29 -11.17 -19.65 50.55
N ARG A 30 -12.49 -19.47 50.64
CA ARG A 30 -13.24 -18.63 49.70
C ARG A 30 -12.82 -17.17 49.81
N MET A 31 -12.67 -16.67 51.03
CA MET A 31 -12.25 -15.29 51.29
C MET A 31 -10.84 -15.02 50.76
N ILE A 32 -9.92 -15.98 50.90
CA ILE A 32 -8.55 -15.90 50.35
C ILE A 32 -8.60 -15.85 48.82
N LYS A 33 -9.34 -16.76 48.18
CA LYS A 33 -9.47 -16.83 46.71
C LYS A 33 -10.08 -15.56 46.10
N GLN A 34 -11.03 -14.95 46.80
CA GLN A 34 -11.72 -13.74 46.36
C GLN A 34 -11.01 -12.45 46.78
N GLY A 35 -9.92 -12.53 47.56
CA GLY A 35 -9.21 -11.36 48.07
C GLY A 35 -10.01 -10.52 49.08
N GLN A 36 -11.00 -11.12 49.74
CA GLN A 36 -11.82 -10.43 50.76
C GLN A 36 -11.03 -10.15 52.03
N VAL A 37 -11.44 -9.13 52.79
CA VAL A 37 -10.79 -8.76 54.05
C VAL A 37 -11.05 -9.82 55.12
N ILE A 38 -9.99 -10.41 55.65
CA ILE A 38 -10.05 -11.44 56.69
C ILE A 38 -10.09 -10.76 58.07
N SER A 39 -11.23 -10.86 58.75
CA SER A 39 -11.45 -10.38 60.11
C SER A 39 -12.40 -11.31 60.85
N PHE A 40 -12.36 -11.34 62.18
CA PHE A 40 -13.30 -12.16 62.97
C PHE A 40 -14.77 -11.91 62.63
N LYS A 41 -15.14 -10.65 62.35
CA LYS A 41 -16.51 -10.29 61.98
C LYS A 41 -16.87 -10.81 60.58
N SER A 42 -16.00 -10.61 59.59
CA SER A 42 -16.26 -11.06 58.21
C SER A 42 -16.25 -12.59 58.11
N VAL A 43 -15.34 -13.27 58.80
CA VAL A 43 -15.30 -14.75 58.84
C VAL A 43 -16.55 -15.31 59.51
N ALA A 44 -17.00 -14.73 60.63
CA ALA A 44 -18.23 -15.14 61.31
C ALA A 44 -19.47 -15.02 60.41
N GLN A 45 -19.58 -13.93 59.65
CA GLN A 45 -20.65 -13.71 58.69
C GLN A 45 -20.60 -14.71 57.53
N THR A 46 -19.44 -14.91 56.92
CA THR A 46 -19.27 -15.79 55.75
C THR A 46 -19.41 -17.28 56.09
N ALA A 47 -18.99 -17.68 57.29
CA ALA A 47 -19.12 -19.06 57.79
C ALA A 47 -20.48 -19.34 58.48
N ASN A 48 -21.28 -18.30 58.70
CA ASN A 48 -22.53 -18.35 59.47
C ASN A 48 -22.33 -18.97 60.87
N VAL A 49 -21.39 -18.41 61.64
CA VAL A 49 -21.10 -18.77 63.04
C VAL A 49 -21.05 -17.50 63.89
N SER A 50 -21.19 -17.63 65.21
CA SER A 50 -21.04 -16.46 66.09
C SER A 50 -19.57 -16.07 66.24
N THR A 51 -19.31 -14.78 66.43
CA THR A 51 -17.95 -14.28 66.73
C THR A 51 -17.41 -14.88 68.04
N ALA A 52 -18.27 -15.05 69.04
CA ALA A 52 -17.93 -15.70 70.30
C ALA A 52 -17.44 -17.15 70.13
N TYR A 53 -18.01 -17.90 69.17
CA TYR A 53 -17.54 -19.25 68.86
C TYR A 53 -16.11 -19.25 68.31
N LEU A 54 -15.78 -18.29 67.43
CA LEU A 54 -14.42 -18.15 66.87
C LEU A 54 -13.38 -17.83 67.96
N TYR A 55 -13.75 -16.99 68.94
CA TYR A 55 -12.85 -16.69 70.07
C TYR A 55 -12.73 -17.83 71.08
N LYS A 56 -13.73 -18.71 71.17
CA LYS A 56 -13.72 -19.87 72.07
C LYS A 56 -12.81 -21.00 71.58
N GLN A 57 -12.57 -21.08 70.26
CA GLN A 57 -11.73 -22.10 69.63
C GLN A 57 -10.37 -21.50 69.28
N GLU A 58 -9.34 -21.84 70.07
CA GLU A 58 -8.00 -21.24 69.94
C GLU A 58 -7.35 -21.53 68.57
N ASP A 59 -7.60 -22.71 68.00
CA ASP A 59 -7.11 -23.10 66.67
C ASP A 59 -7.67 -22.21 65.56
N LEU A 60 -8.98 -21.91 65.61
CA LEU A 60 -9.63 -21.03 64.63
C LEU A 60 -9.19 -19.58 64.82
N ARG A 61 -9.00 -19.14 66.06
CA ARG A 61 -8.53 -17.80 66.40
C ARG A 61 -7.14 -17.54 65.83
N SER A 62 -6.18 -18.42 66.13
CA SER A 62 -4.80 -18.32 65.64
C SER A 62 -4.74 -18.38 64.11
N ARG A 63 -5.57 -19.22 63.48
CA ARG A 63 -5.70 -19.29 62.01
C ARG A 63 -6.20 -17.97 61.40
N ILE A 64 -7.22 -17.35 61.98
CA ILE A 64 -7.74 -16.07 61.49
C ILE A 64 -6.72 -14.94 61.68
N GLU A 65 -6.03 -14.90 62.82
CA GLU A 65 -4.99 -13.90 63.09
C GLU A 65 -3.82 -14.01 62.12
N THR A 66 -3.30 -15.22 61.91
CA THR A 66 -2.19 -15.47 60.97
C THR A 66 -2.57 -15.08 59.53
N LEU A 67 -3.75 -15.46 59.05
CA LEU A 67 -4.21 -15.10 57.69
C LEU A 67 -4.45 -13.60 57.54
N ARG A 68 -4.99 -12.94 58.57
CA ARG A 68 -5.18 -11.49 58.59
C ARG A 68 -3.86 -10.75 58.51
N ASP A 69 -2.85 -11.20 59.26
CA ASP A 69 -1.56 -10.53 59.28
C ASP A 69 -0.75 -10.83 57.99
N GLN A 70 -0.86 -12.03 57.43
CA GLN A 70 -0.37 -12.33 56.08
C GLN A 70 -0.98 -11.40 55.02
N GLN A 71 -2.29 -11.11 55.12
CA GLN A 71 -2.96 -10.18 54.20
C GLN A 71 -2.46 -8.74 54.35
N LYS A 72 -2.14 -8.29 55.57
CA LYS A 72 -1.57 -6.95 55.83
C LYS A 72 -0.14 -6.81 55.35
N GLN A 73 0.67 -7.85 55.54
CA GLN A 73 2.10 -7.88 55.18
C GLN A 73 2.30 -8.12 53.68
N ARG A 74 1.28 -8.60 52.96
CA ARG A 74 1.34 -8.70 51.51
C ARG A 74 1.47 -7.28 50.95
N PRO A 75 2.57 -6.94 50.23
CA PRO A 75 2.66 -5.64 49.58
C PRO A 75 1.42 -5.48 48.72
N LYS A 76 0.72 -4.34 48.84
CA LYS A 76 -0.44 -4.02 48.00
C LYS A 76 0.01 -4.21 46.56
N SER A 77 -0.31 -5.36 45.96
CA SER A 77 -0.02 -5.58 44.57
C SER A 77 -0.78 -4.48 43.87
N LYS A 78 -0.07 -3.63 43.14
CA LYS A 78 -0.66 -2.82 42.09
C LYS A 78 -1.16 -3.82 41.04
N GLN A 79 -2.21 -4.58 41.37
CA GLN A 79 -2.98 -5.23 40.34
C GLN A 79 -3.50 -4.07 39.51
N ALA A 80 -2.99 -3.97 38.29
CA ALA A 80 -3.63 -3.13 37.28
C ALA A 80 -5.12 -3.44 37.39
N PRO A 81 -5.99 -2.42 37.49
CA PRO A 81 -7.43 -2.66 37.59
C PRO A 81 -7.78 -3.61 36.46
N LEU A 82 -8.52 -4.70 36.77
CA LEU A 82 -9.06 -5.57 35.73
C LEU A 82 -9.65 -4.63 34.67
N ALA A 83 -9.04 -4.62 33.49
CA ALA A 83 -9.46 -3.72 32.41
C ALA A 83 -10.98 -3.86 32.32
N SER A 84 -11.71 -2.74 32.50
CA SER A 84 -13.17 -2.80 32.56
C SER A 84 -13.67 -3.47 31.27
N ASP A 85 -14.86 -4.08 31.29
CA ASP A 85 -15.37 -4.72 30.08
C ASP A 85 -15.46 -3.73 28.89
N ASN A 86 -15.51 -2.43 29.18
CA ASN A 86 -15.39 -1.35 28.21
C ASN A 86 -13.97 -1.22 27.60
N SER A 87 -12.91 -1.37 28.41
CA SER A 87 -11.54 -1.39 27.89
C SER A 87 -11.27 -2.61 27.01
N LYS A 88 -11.83 -3.77 27.36
CA LYS A 88 -11.73 -4.99 26.52
C LYS A 88 -12.50 -4.83 25.21
N SER A 89 -13.69 -4.23 25.23
CA SER A 89 -14.49 -4.00 24.01
C SER A 89 -13.77 -3.08 23.04
N VAL A 90 -13.13 -2.01 23.55
CA VAL A 90 -12.30 -1.10 22.74
C VAL A 90 -11.15 -1.87 22.11
N ILE A 91 -10.38 -2.65 22.88
CA ILE A 91 -9.26 -3.45 22.34
C ILE A 91 -9.74 -4.45 21.28
N ILE A 92 -10.87 -5.12 21.49
CA ILE A 92 -11.44 -6.04 20.50
C ILE A 92 -11.85 -5.30 19.23
N SER A 93 -12.44 -4.11 19.36
CA SER A 93 -12.85 -3.29 18.21
C SER A 93 -11.63 -2.83 17.39
N THR A 94 -10.56 -2.37 18.04
CA THR A 94 -9.35 -1.93 17.36
C THR A 94 -8.66 -3.10 16.66
N LEU A 95 -8.54 -4.26 17.33
CA LEU A 95 -7.95 -5.46 16.72
C LEU A 95 -8.75 -5.96 15.52
N ARG A 96 -10.09 -5.90 15.57
CA ARG A 96 -10.94 -6.26 14.41
C ARG A 96 -10.72 -5.31 13.24
N GLU A 97 -10.60 -4.03 13.51
CA GLU A 97 -10.37 -3.03 12.48
C GLU A 97 -8.99 -3.16 11.84
N GLU A 98 -7.95 -3.41 12.63
CA GLU A 98 -6.62 -3.76 12.13
C GLU A 98 -6.64 -5.04 11.29
N ASN A 99 -7.33 -6.09 11.75
CA ASN A 99 -7.44 -7.32 10.99
C ASN A 99 -8.14 -7.12 9.64
N LYS A 100 -9.17 -6.25 9.60
CA LYS A 100 -9.86 -5.88 8.36
C LYS A 100 -8.92 -5.13 7.40
N LYS A 101 -8.13 -4.18 7.91
CA LYS A 101 -7.14 -3.44 7.11
C LYS A 101 -6.08 -4.37 6.54
N LEU A 102 -5.50 -5.25 7.37
CA LEU A 102 -4.50 -6.21 6.94
C LEU A 102 -5.04 -7.18 5.87
N ARG A 103 -6.30 -7.61 5.97
CA ARG A 103 -6.94 -8.45 4.94
C ARG A 103 -7.09 -7.71 3.63
N ALA A 104 -7.57 -6.46 3.67
CA ALA A 104 -7.70 -5.63 2.47
C ALA A 104 -6.34 -5.38 1.79
N GLU A 105 -5.28 -5.18 2.59
CA GLU A 105 -3.92 -5.03 2.08
C GLU A 105 -3.42 -6.32 1.41
N ILE A 106 -3.63 -7.48 2.03
CA ILE A 106 -3.28 -8.79 1.45
C ILE A 106 -4.00 -9.00 0.12
N ASP A 107 -5.29 -8.70 0.05
CA ASP A 107 -6.08 -8.86 -1.17
C ASP A 107 -5.61 -7.89 -2.27
N GLY A 108 -5.29 -6.65 -1.92
CA GLY A 108 -4.69 -5.67 -2.83
C GLY A 108 -3.34 -6.12 -3.39
N LEU A 109 -2.44 -6.59 -2.52
CA LEU A 109 -1.13 -7.11 -2.92
C LEU A 109 -1.24 -8.33 -3.82
N ARG A 110 -2.22 -9.22 -3.58
CA ARG A 110 -2.49 -10.37 -4.44
C ARG A 110 -2.91 -9.96 -5.84
N ARG A 111 -3.83 -9.00 -5.97
CA ARG A 111 -4.25 -8.46 -7.27
C ARG A 111 -3.10 -7.83 -8.04
N ILE A 112 -2.24 -7.07 -7.35
CA ILE A 112 -1.04 -6.47 -7.96
C ILE A 112 -0.10 -7.58 -8.47
N ASN A 113 0.14 -8.61 -7.66
CA ASN A 113 0.98 -9.74 -8.07
C ASN A 113 0.40 -10.50 -9.28
N GLU A 114 -0.92 -10.71 -9.32
CA GLU A 114 -1.57 -11.34 -10.46
C GLU A 114 -1.44 -10.51 -11.73
N GLY A 115 -1.66 -9.20 -11.64
CA GLY A 115 -1.44 -8.28 -12.77
C GLY A 115 0.02 -8.20 -13.22
N LEU A 116 0.98 -8.26 -12.29
CA LEU A 116 2.40 -8.36 -12.61
C LEU A 116 2.75 -9.68 -13.29
N ALA A 117 2.24 -10.81 -12.79
CA ALA A 117 2.44 -12.12 -13.39
C ALA A 117 1.91 -12.15 -14.83
N GLY A 118 0.70 -11.62 -15.07
CA GLY A 118 0.14 -11.51 -16.42
C GLY A 118 1.04 -10.69 -17.36
N ARG A 119 1.55 -9.54 -16.91
CA ARG A 119 2.50 -8.73 -17.70
C ARG A 119 3.80 -9.45 -18.00
N VAL A 120 4.35 -10.20 -17.05
CA VAL A 120 5.57 -11.01 -17.28
C VAL A 120 5.32 -12.06 -18.36
N TYR A 121 4.17 -12.75 -18.33
CA TYR A 121 3.83 -13.71 -19.39
C TYR A 121 3.71 -13.06 -20.77
N HIS A 122 3.09 -11.88 -20.86
CA HIS A 122 3.00 -11.15 -22.13
C HIS A 122 4.37 -10.71 -22.66
N LEU A 123 5.24 -10.20 -21.78
CA LEU A 123 6.60 -9.81 -22.15
C LEU A 123 7.43 -11.00 -22.63
N GLN A 124 7.33 -12.13 -21.94
CA GLN A 124 8.02 -13.36 -22.35
C GLN A 124 7.58 -13.81 -23.76
N GLY A 125 6.28 -13.75 -24.07
CA GLY A 125 5.79 -14.05 -25.41
C GLY A 125 6.30 -13.07 -26.49
N ALA A 126 6.47 -11.79 -26.14
CA ALA A 126 7.05 -10.79 -27.04
C ALA A 126 8.55 -11.03 -27.26
N ASP A 127 9.29 -11.42 -26.23
CA ASP A 127 10.71 -11.79 -26.32
C ASP A 127 10.90 -13.01 -27.24
N ASP A 128 10.05 -14.03 -27.12
CA ASP A 128 10.08 -15.21 -28.00
C ASP A 128 9.86 -14.83 -29.47
N LEU A 129 8.94 -13.90 -29.75
CA LEU A 129 8.71 -13.38 -31.11
C LEU A 129 9.92 -12.57 -31.61
N ALA A 130 10.52 -11.76 -30.73
CA ALA A 130 11.71 -10.99 -31.08
C ALA A 130 12.89 -11.90 -31.43
N GLU A 131 13.10 -12.99 -30.69
CA GLU A 131 14.13 -13.99 -31.01
C GLU A 131 13.85 -14.69 -32.33
N ARG A 132 12.59 -15.03 -32.63
CA ARG A 132 12.21 -15.59 -33.95
C ARG A 132 12.52 -14.62 -35.09
N PHE A 133 12.14 -13.36 -34.97
CA PHE A 133 12.45 -12.35 -35.99
C PHE A 133 13.95 -12.09 -36.11
N LYS A 134 14.73 -12.15 -35.01
CA LYS A 134 16.19 -12.06 -35.08
C LYS A 134 16.79 -13.24 -35.85
N ALA A 135 16.30 -14.46 -35.61
CA ALA A 135 16.73 -15.65 -36.34
C ALA A 135 16.42 -15.54 -37.84
N GLU A 136 15.21 -15.11 -38.20
CA GLU A 136 14.82 -14.88 -39.60
C GLU A 136 15.68 -13.81 -40.27
N ASN A 137 15.92 -12.68 -39.59
CA ASN A 137 16.80 -11.64 -40.09
C ASN A 137 18.25 -12.13 -40.28
N ALA A 138 18.74 -13.00 -39.42
CA ALA A 138 20.07 -13.60 -39.55
C ALA A 138 20.14 -14.52 -40.78
N GLU A 139 19.11 -15.33 -40.99
CA GLU A 139 19.01 -16.23 -42.16
C GLU A 139 18.90 -15.44 -43.47
N LEU A 140 18.03 -14.42 -43.53
CA LEU A 140 17.92 -13.54 -44.71
C LEU A 140 19.23 -12.82 -45.02
N LYS A 141 19.97 -12.37 -44.00
CA LYS A 141 21.31 -11.79 -44.19
C LYS A 141 22.28 -12.81 -44.78
N LYS A 142 22.29 -14.04 -44.27
CA LYS A 142 23.12 -15.12 -44.80
C LYS A 142 22.80 -15.41 -46.26
N GLN A 143 21.51 -15.49 -46.62
CA GLN A 143 21.08 -15.69 -48.01
C GLN A 143 21.51 -14.52 -48.91
N LEU A 144 21.40 -13.28 -48.44
CA LEU A 144 21.90 -12.11 -49.15
C LEU A 144 23.41 -12.17 -49.39
N ASP A 145 24.19 -12.55 -48.39
CA ASP A 145 25.64 -12.71 -48.51
C ASP A 145 26.00 -13.85 -49.47
N GLU A 146 25.22 -14.93 -49.47
CA GLU A 146 25.38 -16.06 -50.38
C GLU A 146 25.05 -15.67 -51.83
N CYS A 147 23.94 -14.97 -52.09
CA CYS A 147 23.63 -14.40 -53.41
C CYS A 147 24.66 -13.36 -53.85
N ARG A 148 25.19 -12.55 -52.94
CA ARG A 148 26.24 -11.56 -53.22
C ARG A 148 27.55 -12.24 -53.62
N SER A 149 27.93 -13.32 -52.94
CA SER A 149 29.11 -14.10 -53.30
C SER A 149 28.94 -14.79 -54.66
N GLN A 150 27.76 -15.30 -54.97
CA GLN A 150 27.43 -15.89 -56.29
C GLN A 150 27.48 -14.87 -57.43
N THR A 151 26.98 -13.65 -57.21
CA THR A 151 27.04 -12.57 -58.22
C THR A 151 28.43 -11.98 -58.42
N SER A 152 29.37 -12.21 -57.49
CA SER A 152 30.79 -11.83 -57.61
C SER A 152 31.66 -12.81 -58.40
N SER A 153 31.08 -13.87 -58.98
CA SER A 153 31.80 -14.90 -59.77
C SER A 153 32.02 -14.56 -61.26
N ALA A 154 31.62 -13.37 -61.73
CA ALA A 154 32.01 -12.92 -63.06
C ALA A 154 33.41 -12.25 -63.02
N PRO A 155 34.38 -12.67 -63.86
CA PRO A 155 35.71 -12.05 -63.89
C PRO A 155 35.62 -10.56 -64.22
N PRO A 156 36.53 -9.72 -63.69
CA PRO A 156 36.61 -8.32 -64.11
C PRO A 156 36.98 -8.28 -65.59
N GLN A 157 36.04 -7.93 -66.45
CA GLN A 157 36.36 -7.44 -67.78
C GLN A 157 36.90 -6.01 -67.58
N ASP A 158 38.22 -5.87 -67.73
CA ASP A 158 38.92 -4.60 -67.80
C ASP A 158 38.50 -3.85 -69.07
N ASP A 159 37.36 -3.17 -69.02
CA ASP A 159 37.00 -2.15 -69.99
C ASP A 159 37.44 -0.77 -69.46
N PRO A 160 38.49 -0.13 -70.00
CA PRO A 160 39.12 1.05 -69.41
C PRO A 160 38.33 2.36 -69.63
N LYS A 161 36.99 2.32 -69.69
CA LYS A 161 36.18 3.51 -70.01
C LYS A 161 34.95 3.77 -69.13
N VAL A 162 34.79 3.06 -68.01
CA VAL A 162 33.72 3.39 -67.06
C VAL A 162 34.32 3.73 -65.70
N THR A 163 34.49 5.03 -65.44
CA THR A 163 34.81 5.54 -64.12
C THR A 163 33.68 5.18 -63.16
N SER A 164 34.00 4.43 -62.09
CA SER A 164 33.06 4.06 -61.04
C SER A 164 32.42 5.30 -60.39
N ILE A 165 31.11 5.46 -60.54
CA ILE A 165 30.28 6.35 -59.71
C ILE A 165 29.85 5.57 -58.47
N ASP A 166 30.79 5.18 -57.62
CA ASP A 166 30.47 4.52 -56.35
C ASP A 166 31.47 4.88 -55.25
N LYS A 167 31.48 6.17 -54.91
CA LYS A 167 31.74 6.64 -53.55
C LYS A 167 30.76 7.75 -53.18
N LYS A 168 29.46 7.44 -53.23
CA LYS A 168 28.44 8.31 -52.61
C LYS A 168 27.25 7.52 -52.07
N ARG A 169 27.52 6.55 -51.20
CA ARG A 169 26.49 6.00 -50.32
C ARG A 169 27.01 5.90 -48.89
N SER A 170 27.18 7.06 -48.26
CA SER A 170 27.07 7.26 -46.81
C SER A 170 27.16 8.76 -46.51
N LYS A 171 26.02 9.46 -46.59
CA LYS A 171 25.72 10.64 -45.75
C LYS A 171 24.24 10.95 -45.90
N LYS A 172 23.41 10.41 -45.00
CA LYS A 172 22.06 10.90 -44.78
C LYS A 172 22.21 12.26 -44.08
N THR A 173 22.36 13.33 -44.85
CA THR A 173 22.51 14.71 -44.32
C THR A 173 21.18 15.40 -44.02
N GLY A 174 20.04 14.75 -44.30
CA GLY A 174 18.71 15.31 -44.05
C GLY A 174 18.39 15.62 -42.59
N GLY A 175 19.13 15.01 -41.65
CA GLY A 175 18.90 15.20 -40.22
C GLY A 175 19.65 16.37 -39.58
N SER A 176 20.78 16.74 -40.18
CA SER A 176 21.61 17.79 -39.62
C SER A 176 21.00 19.18 -39.78
N ASP A 177 20.12 19.38 -40.76
CA ASP A 177 19.55 20.70 -41.08
C ASP A 177 18.34 21.04 -40.20
N SER A 178 17.52 20.04 -39.82
CA SER A 178 16.44 20.21 -38.84
C SER A 178 17.00 20.63 -37.48
N VAL A 179 17.96 19.86 -36.95
CA VAL A 179 18.63 20.17 -35.68
C VAL A 179 19.36 21.52 -35.71
N LYS A 180 20.01 21.89 -36.83
CA LYS A 180 20.64 23.22 -36.99
C LYS A 180 19.60 24.34 -36.91
N SER A 181 18.48 24.20 -37.63
CA SER A 181 17.43 25.22 -37.66
C SER A 181 16.81 25.49 -36.28
N GLU A 182 16.62 24.44 -35.46
CA GLU A 182 16.11 24.57 -34.11
C GLU A 182 17.10 25.23 -33.15
N LEU A 183 18.40 24.95 -33.31
CA LEU A 183 19.46 25.59 -32.51
C LEU A 183 19.62 27.08 -32.83
N ASP A 184 19.48 27.44 -34.11
CA ASP A 184 19.51 28.83 -34.56
C ASP A 184 18.28 29.59 -34.05
N ALA A 185 17.10 28.96 -34.06
CA ALA A 185 15.88 29.53 -33.49
C ALA A 185 15.99 29.80 -31.97
N LEU A 186 16.70 28.93 -31.24
CA LEU A 186 16.95 29.09 -29.80
C LEU A 186 18.14 30.02 -29.48
N LYS A 187 18.79 30.61 -30.49
CA LYS A 187 19.98 31.47 -30.37
C LYS A 187 21.13 30.81 -29.59
N ILE A 188 21.26 29.49 -29.67
CA ILE A 188 22.28 28.74 -28.92
C ILE A 188 23.56 28.70 -29.74
N LYS A 189 24.62 29.37 -29.27
CA LYS A 189 25.94 29.32 -29.90
C LYS A 189 26.52 27.91 -29.80
N ARG A 190 26.74 27.27 -30.94
CA ARG A 190 27.36 25.94 -31.02
C ARG A 190 28.79 25.98 -30.47
N SER A 191 29.03 25.33 -29.34
CA SER A 191 30.40 25.07 -28.87
C SER A 191 31.01 23.90 -29.65
N THR A 192 32.34 23.81 -29.67
CA THR A 192 33.06 22.70 -30.31
C THR A 192 32.68 21.35 -29.69
N THR A 193 32.44 21.31 -28.38
CA THR A 193 31.94 20.14 -27.65
C THR A 193 30.52 19.76 -28.06
N LEU A 194 29.61 20.74 -28.15
CA LEU A 194 28.22 20.49 -28.57
C LEU A 194 28.16 19.97 -30.02
N SER A 195 28.99 20.52 -30.91
CA SER A 195 29.03 20.09 -32.31
C SER A 195 29.52 18.66 -32.47
N LYS A 196 30.56 18.26 -31.73
CA LYS A 196 31.03 16.87 -31.71
C LYS A 196 29.98 15.90 -31.15
N LEU A 197 29.23 16.32 -30.14
CA LEU A 197 28.21 15.50 -29.51
C LEU A 197 27.00 15.27 -30.43
N ILE A 198 26.58 16.30 -31.18
CA ILE A 198 25.50 16.20 -32.18
C ILE A 198 25.89 15.28 -33.36
N GLU A 199 27.18 15.21 -33.72
CA GLU A 199 27.66 14.33 -34.79
C GLU A 199 27.79 12.86 -34.37
N GLN A 200 27.95 12.59 -33.07
CA GLN A 200 28.15 11.24 -32.53
C GLN A 200 26.84 10.54 -32.11
N VAL A 201 25.80 11.31 -31.79
CA VAL A 201 24.55 10.82 -31.21
C VAL A 201 23.44 10.77 -32.28
N PRO A 202 22.52 9.77 -32.26
CA PRO A 202 21.39 9.73 -33.18
C PRO A 202 20.54 11.00 -33.12
N GLU A 203 20.08 11.44 -34.28
CA GLU A 203 19.28 12.66 -34.45
C GLU A 203 18.04 12.69 -33.55
N GLU A 204 17.36 11.56 -33.38
CA GLU A 204 16.17 11.45 -32.54
C GLU A 204 16.44 11.80 -31.07
N THR A 205 17.58 11.39 -30.54
CA THR A 205 18.00 11.72 -29.17
C THR A 205 18.31 13.21 -29.04
N VAL A 206 18.90 13.81 -30.07
CA VAL A 206 19.18 15.25 -30.11
C VAL A 206 17.88 16.05 -30.14
N LEU A 207 16.89 15.63 -30.94
CA LEU A 207 15.57 16.26 -30.98
C LEU A 207 14.83 16.15 -29.64
N LYS A 208 14.87 14.97 -28.99
CA LYS A 208 14.33 14.80 -27.63
C LYS A 208 14.98 15.74 -26.62
N ALA A 209 16.30 15.87 -26.67
CA ALA A 209 17.06 16.81 -25.82
C ALA A 209 16.76 18.30 -26.13
N ILE A 210 16.48 18.65 -27.39
CA ILE A 210 16.05 20.01 -27.75
C ILE A 210 14.65 20.29 -27.18
N ASN A 211 13.74 19.31 -27.24
CA ASN A 211 12.41 19.44 -26.65
C ASN A 211 12.45 19.59 -25.13
N THR A 212 13.36 18.88 -24.44
CA THR A 212 13.55 19.06 -22.99
C THR A 212 14.02 20.48 -22.66
N LEU A 213 14.90 21.03 -23.49
CA LEU A 213 15.39 22.39 -23.33
C LEU A 213 14.27 23.42 -23.57
N LYS A 214 13.44 23.22 -24.61
CA LYS A 214 12.27 24.09 -24.86
C LYS A 214 11.30 24.10 -23.67
N GLU A 215 11.06 22.94 -23.05
CA GLU A 215 10.25 22.81 -21.82
C GLU A 215 10.92 23.45 -20.60
N ALA A 216 12.22 23.25 -20.42
CA ALA A 216 12.98 23.87 -19.33
C ALA A 216 12.96 25.39 -19.43
N LEU A 217 13.01 25.94 -20.66
CA LEU A 217 12.93 27.38 -20.93
C LEU A 217 11.52 27.95 -20.73
N SER A 218 10.45 27.16 -20.91
CA SER A 218 9.08 27.61 -20.63
C SER A 218 8.76 27.61 -19.13
N THR A 219 9.35 26.68 -18.37
CA THR A 219 9.10 26.51 -16.93
C THR A 219 10.06 27.32 -16.06
N THR A 220 11.33 27.43 -16.45
CA THR A 220 12.38 28.02 -15.62
C THR A 220 13.36 28.87 -16.44
N LYS A 221 14.05 29.81 -15.77
CA LYS A 221 15.10 30.60 -16.42
C LYS A 221 16.41 29.81 -16.45
N VAL A 222 16.69 29.14 -17.56
CA VAL A 222 17.93 28.37 -17.76
C VAL A 222 19.12 29.33 -17.94
N ARG A 223 20.09 29.29 -17.00
CA ARG A 223 21.28 30.15 -17.01
C ARG A 223 22.23 29.87 -18.19
N ASN A 224 22.37 28.61 -18.60
CA ASN A 224 23.23 28.20 -19.72
C ASN A 224 22.52 27.14 -20.59
N PRO A 225 21.79 27.55 -21.66
CA PRO A 225 21.04 26.63 -22.50
C PRO A 225 21.93 25.68 -23.31
N ALA A 226 23.14 26.11 -23.71
CA ALA A 226 24.10 25.28 -24.44
C ALA A 226 24.68 24.17 -23.54
N GLY A 227 24.98 24.50 -22.28
CA GLY A 227 25.44 23.53 -21.28
C GLY A 227 24.36 22.51 -20.93
N PHE A 228 23.14 23.00 -20.71
CA PHE A 228 21.95 22.18 -20.45
C PHE A 228 21.70 21.19 -21.59
N LEU A 229 21.72 21.66 -22.85
CA LEU A 229 21.52 20.77 -23.99
C LEU A 229 22.61 19.69 -24.09
N ALA A 230 23.87 20.06 -23.85
CA ALA A 230 24.96 19.10 -23.89
C ALA A 230 24.83 18.02 -22.80
N GLU A 231 24.29 18.38 -21.63
CA GLU A 231 24.02 17.48 -20.53
C GLU A 231 22.79 16.60 -20.80
N ALA A 232 21.73 17.19 -21.37
CA ALA A 232 20.55 16.47 -21.82
C ALA A 232 20.88 15.41 -22.88
N ILE A 233 21.78 15.72 -23.82
CA ILE A 233 22.26 14.75 -24.83
C ILE A 233 23.11 13.66 -24.18
N ARG A 234 24.04 14.01 -23.27
CA ARG A 234 24.90 13.02 -22.59
C ARG A 234 24.12 12.04 -21.71
N ASN A 235 23.12 12.56 -20.99
CA ASN A 235 22.33 11.79 -20.03
C ASN A 235 21.00 11.31 -20.62
N THR A 236 20.82 11.42 -21.93
CA THR A 236 19.60 10.98 -22.65
C THR A 236 18.31 11.47 -21.99
N TRP A 237 18.27 12.76 -21.62
CA TRP A 237 17.08 13.34 -21.02
C TRP A 237 15.94 13.35 -22.03
N ILE A 238 14.79 12.87 -21.59
CA ILE A 238 13.52 12.89 -22.32
C ILE A 238 12.70 14.03 -21.73
N PRO A 239 11.87 14.76 -22.52
CA PRO A 239 10.98 15.75 -21.94
C PRO A 239 10.23 15.09 -20.79
N ASN A 240 9.94 15.82 -19.71
CA ASN A 240 9.09 15.22 -18.71
C ASN A 240 7.80 14.87 -19.45
N GLU A 241 7.46 13.57 -19.56
CA GLU A 241 6.16 13.15 -20.08
C GLU A 241 5.18 13.97 -19.27
N GLY A 242 4.62 14.99 -19.93
CA GLY A 242 3.95 16.06 -19.24
C GLY A 242 2.70 15.44 -18.68
N TYR A 243 2.74 14.98 -17.44
CA TYR A 243 1.60 14.61 -16.60
C TYR A 243 0.36 14.29 -17.45
N GLU A 244 0.32 13.16 -18.17
CA GLU A 244 -0.94 12.78 -18.87
C GLU A 244 -2.08 12.64 -17.83
N GLU A 245 -1.72 12.35 -16.58
CA GLU A 245 -2.63 12.46 -15.43
C GLU A 245 -3.25 13.84 -15.23
N LYS A 246 -2.56 14.98 -15.49
CA LYS A 246 -3.15 16.31 -15.24
C LYS A 246 -4.29 16.63 -16.20
N ALA A 247 -4.16 16.33 -17.49
CA ALA A 247 -5.23 16.57 -18.44
C ALA A 247 -6.49 15.75 -18.11
N GLY A 248 -6.31 14.47 -17.75
CA GLY A 248 -7.43 13.62 -17.28
C GLY A 248 -8.01 14.08 -15.94
N VAL A 249 -7.17 14.50 -15.01
CA VAL A 249 -7.59 15.03 -13.69
C VAL A 249 -8.33 16.35 -13.82
N ASP A 250 -7.92 17.23 -14.74
CA ASP A 250 -8.59 18.52 -14.98
C ASP A 250 -9.97 18.31 -15.60
N ILE A 251 -10.10 17.42 -16.60
CA ILE A 251 -11.40 17.03 -17.18
C ILE A 251 -12.32 16.45 -16.10
N PHE A 252 -11.79 15.53 -15.28
CA PHE A 252 -12.56 14.96 -14.18
C PHE A 252 -13.02 16.02 -13.18
N ASN A 253 -12.13 16.93 -12.78
CA ASN A 253 -12.46 17.96 -11.79
C ASN A 253 -13.56 18.91 -12.30
N GLU A 254 -13.50 19.30 -13.57
CA GLU A 254 -14.57 20.09 -14.20
C GLU A 254 -15.89 19.32 -14.23
N TRP A 255 -15.85 18.08 -14.71
CA TRP A 255 -17.01 17.22 -14.84
C TRP A 255 -17.67 16.96 -13.48
N PHE A 256 -16.87 16.57 -12.49
CA PHE A 256 -17.34 16.19 -11.16
C PHE A 256 -18.00 17.36 -10.44
N ARG A 257 -17.43 18.57 -10.54
CA ARG A 257 -18.05 19.78 -9.97
C ARG A 257 -19.43 20.04 -10.57
N LEU A 258 -19.57 19.93 -11.89
CA LEU A 258 -20.85 20.14 -12.57
C LEU A 258 -21.85 19.03 -12.22
N ALA A 259 -21.43 17.77 -12.25
CA ALA A 259 -22.25 16.63 -11.90
C ALA A 259 -22.73 16.70 -10.44
N GLN A 260 -21.86 17.10 -9.51
CA GLN A 260 -22.19 17.27 -8.09
C GLN A 260 -23.19 18.43 -7.90
N SER A 261 -23.03 19.54 -8.62
CA SER A 261 -23.98 20.65 -8.59
C SER A 261 -25.39 20.25 -9.08
N LYS A 262 -25.46 19.32 -10.03
CA LYS A 262 -26.72 18.75 -10.54
C LYS A 262 -27.23 17.56 -9.69
N ARG A 263 -26.56 17.25 -8.56
CA ARG A 263 -26.84 16.10 -7.68
C ARG A 263 -26.83 14.74 -8.39
N LEU A 264 -26.05 14.61 -9.48
CA LEU A 264 -25.84 13.33 -10.16
C LEU A 264 -24.84 12.46 -9.42
N VAL A 265 -23.96 13.08 -8.61
CA VAL A 265 -22.88 12.40 -7.91
C VAL A 265 -22.64 13.05 -6.54
N LEU A 266 -22.24 12.25 -5.57
CA LEU A 266 -22.02 12.68 -4.18
C LEU A 266 -20.54 12.76 -3.82
N ALA A 267 -19.77 11.74 -4.19
CA ALA A 267 -18.38 11.57 -3.81
C ALA A 267 -17.58 10.89 -4.92
N SER A 268 -16.26 10.95 -4.85
CA SER A 268 -15.35 10.25 -5.77
C SER A 268 -14.25 9.54 -5.01
N THR A 269 -13.78 8.41 -5.53
CA THR A 269 -12.66 7.65 -4.97
C THR A 269 -11.88 6.93 -6.08
N LYS A 270 -10.67 6.44 -5.78
CA LYS A 270 -9.91 5.56 -6.70
C LYS A 270 -9.98 4.13 -6.17
N ILE A 271 -10.51 3.21 -6.96
CA ILE A 271 -10.55 1.76 -6.68
C ILE A 271 -9.66 1.10 -7.73
N GLU A 272 -8.61 0.40 -7.30
CA GLU A 272 -7.67 -0.31 -8.20
C GLU A 272 -7.03 0.58 -9.28
N GLY A 273 -6.82 1.87 -8.97
CA GLY A 273 -6.24 2.85 -9.91
C GLY A 273 -7.24 3.50 -10.86
N VAL A 274 -8.47 2.97 -10.94
CA VAL A 274 -9.56 3.53 -11.75
C VAL A 274 -10.41 4.49 -10.92
N LEU A 275 -10.70 5.64 -11.48
CA LEU A 275 -11.50 6.68 -10.84
C LEU A 275 -12.98 6.27 -10.83
N HIS A 276 -13.60 6.28 -9.65
CA HIS A 276 -15.01 5.94 -9.43
C HIS A 276 -15.75 7.11 -8.80
N VAL A 277 -17.05 7.18 -9.09
CA VAL A 277 -17.95 8.22 -8.61
C VAL A 277 -19.18 7.58 -7.97
N CYS A 278 -19.61 8.13 -6.84
CA CYS A 278 -20.75 7.64 -6.07
C CYS A 278 -22.04 8.34 -6.51
N THR A 279 -23.05 7.58 -6.90
CA THR A 279 -24.39 8.10 -7.23
C THR A 279 -25.21 8.39 -5.97
N PRO A 280 -26.33 9.14 -6.07
CA PRO A 280 -27.24 9.37 -4.94
C PRO A 280 -27.82 8.09 -4.32
N GLU A 281 -27.90 7.02 -5.10
CA GLU A 281 -28.38 5.69 -4.69
C GLU A 281 -27.32 4.92 -3.86
N GLY A 282 -26.10 5.45 -3.77
CA GLY A 282 -25.00 4.85 -3.01
C GLY A 282 -24.15 3.85 -3.81
N GLU A 283 -24.34 3.77 -5.14
CA GLU A 283 -23.57 2.89 -6.02
C GLU A 283 -22.27 3.59 -6.48
N TRP A 284 -21.19 2.82 -6.61
CA TRP A 284 -19.91 3.31 -7.12
C TRP A 284 -19.73 2.88 -8.56
N ILE A 285 -19.72 3.86 -9.47
CA ILE A 285 -19.64 3.64 -10.92
C ILE A 285 -18.30 4.19 -11.43
N PRO A 286 -17.60 3.50 -12.36
CA PRO A 286 -16.41 4.04 -13.00
C PRO A 286 -16.68 5.39 -13.67
N PHE A 287 -15.74 6.33 -13.56
CA PHE A 287 -15.86 7.66 -14.16
C PHE A 287 -16.10 7.60 -15.67
N GLU A 288 -15.44 6.67 -16.38
CA GLU A 288 -15.61 6.50 -17.82
C GLU A 288 -17.06 6.17 -18.21
N GLU A 289 -17.71 5.28 -17.46
CA GLU A 289 -19.12 4.93 -17.68
C GLU A 289 -20.04 6.11 -17.40
N MET A 290 -19.75 6.87 -16.36
CA MET A 290 -20.56 8.02 -15.98
C MET A 290 -20.43 9.20 -16.96
N VAL A 291 -19.24 9.38 -17.56
CA VAL A 291 -19.03 10.36 -18.64
C VAL A 291 -19.71 9.93 -19.93
N ALA A 292 -19.77 8.63 -20.23
CA ALA A 292 -20.51 8.13 -21.38
C ALA A 292 -22.01 8.41 -21.25
N GLN A 293 -22.57 8.30 -20.04
CA GLN A 293 -23.98 8.62 -19.76
C GLN A 293 -24.24 10.13 -19.68
N TYR A 294 -23.31 10.90 -19.10
CA TYR A 294 -23.43 12.33 -18.92
C TYR A 294 -22.16 13.06 -19.41
N PRO A 295 -21.98 13.25 -20.73
CA PRO A 295 -20.85 13.99 -21.27
C PRO A 295 -20.72 15.40 -20.68
N LEU A 296 -19.50 15.92 -20.60
CA LEU A 296 -19.20 17.24 -20.02
C LEU A 296 -20.01 18.36 -20.69
N GLU A 297 -20.22 18.25 -22.00
CA GLU A 297 -20.99 19.18 -22.83
C GLU A 297 -22.44 19.28 -22.35
N ASN A 298 -23.06 18.15 -22.03
CA ASN A 298 -24.44 18.06 -21.53
C ASN A 298 -24.57 18.62 -20.11
N LEU A 299 -23.50 18.52 -19.33
CA LEU A 299 -23.44 19.14 -18.00
C LEU A 299 -23.28 20.66 -18.07
N LYS A 300 -22.56 21.18 -19.08
CA LYS A 300 -22.35 22.62 -19.34
C LYS A 300 -23.58 23.32 -19.91
N LEU A 301 -24.48 22.60 -20.58
CA LEU A 301 -25.77 23.15 -21.02
C LEU A 301 -26.63 23.57 -19.82
N LYS A 302 -26.82 24.88 -19.68
CA LYS A 302 -27.82 25.48 -18.79
C LYS A 302 -29.20 24.99 -19.22
N LYS A 303 -30.03 24.56 -18.27
CA LYS A 303 -31.48 24.51 -18.44
C LYS A 303 -31.98 25.93 -18.69
N SER A 304 -31.87 26.43 -19.91
CA SER A 304 -32.87 27.30 -20.51
C SER A 304 -33.97 26.36 -20.98
N ASP A 305 -34.97 26.16 -20.12
CA ASP A 305 -36.35 25.75 -20.43
C ASP A 305 -37.04 25.29 -19.14
N GLN A 306 -37.50 26.27 -18.37
CA GLN A 306 -38.70 26.17 -17.55
C GLN A 306 -39.47 27.48 -17.73
N LEU A 307 -40.32 27.49 -18.75
CA LEU A 307 -41.57 28.27 -18.82
C LEU A 307 -42.69 27.32 -18.38
#